data_AF-A0A7C7DEG8-F1
#
_entry.id   AF-A0A7C7DEG8-F1
#
_cell.length_a   1.000
_cell.length_b   1.000
_cell.length_c   1.000
_cell.angle_alpha   90.00
_cell.angle_beta   90.00
_cell.angle_gamma   90.00
#
_symmetry.space_group_name_H-M   'P 1'
#
loop_
_entity.id
_entity.type
_entity.pdbx_description
1 polymer ?
#
loop_
_entity_poly.entity_id
_entity_poly.type
_entity_poly.pdbx_seq_one_letter_code
_entity_poly.pdbx_strand_id
1 'polypeptide(L)' 'MHIAGIVVAVTIGVYTLGFARDLWAKGNKPGAIWAIFLALVSTGVTLYYYYQHGFYP' A
#
# COMPACT_ATOMS: atom_id res chain seq x y z
N MET A 1 -2.35 21.39 -2.11
CA MET A 1 -1.86 20.28 -1.26
C MET A 1 -2.57 18.94 -1.53
N HIS A 2 -3.76 18.91 -2.17
CA HIS A 2 -4.54 17.67 -2.40
C HIS A 2 -4.04 16.76 -3.56
N ILE A 3 -3.35 17.31 -4.56
CA ILE A 3 -2.93 16.55 -5.76
C ILE A 3 -1.76 15.60 -5.44
N ALA A 4 -0.83 16.03 -4.57
CA ALA A 4 0.33 15.22 -4.19
C ALA A 4 -0.07 13.92 -3.48
N GLY A 5 -1.07 13.96 -2.59
CA GLY A 5 -1.58 12.77 -1.90
C GLY A 5 -2.23 11.76 -2.85
N ILE A 6 -2.96 12.25 -3.87
CA ILE A 6 -3.59 11.39 -4.89
C ILE A 6 -2.54 10.74 -5.79
N VAL A 7 -1.52 11.50 -6.21
CA VAL A 7 -0.42 10.96 -7.03
C VAL A 7 0.32 9.86 -6.27
N VAL A 8 0.66 10.09 -5.00
CA VAL A 8 1.33 9.08 -4.15
C VAL A 8 0.46 7.83 -3.99
N ALA A 9 -0.85 7.98 -3.75
CA ALA A 9 -1.76 6.85 -3.61
C ALA A 9 -1.90 6.03 -4.91
N VAL A 10 -2.02 6.70 -6.07
CA VAL A 10 -2.10 6.05 -7.38
C VAL A 10 -0.79 5.32 -7.70
N THR A 11 0.36 5.94 -7.42
CA THR A 11 1.67 5.31 -7.59
C THR A 11 1.76 4.04 -6.76
N ILE A 12 1.53 4.11 -5.45
CA ILE A 12 1.59 2.93 -4.56
C ILE A 12 0.63 1.83 -5.05
N GLY A 13 -0.58 2.19 -5.49
CA GLY A 13 -1.55 1.25 -6.04
C GLY A 13 -1.05 0.51 -7.29
N VAL A 14 -0.47 1.22 -8.25
CA VAL A 14 0.06 0.63 -9.50
C VAL A 14 1.26 -0.28 -9.23
N TYR A 15 2.19 0.15 -8.38
CA TYR A 15 3.37 -0.65 -8.02
C TYR A 15 2.98 -1.93 -7.28
N THR A 16 2.02 -1.83 -6.36
CA THR A 16 1.50 -2.98 -5.61
C THR A 16 0.83 -3.99 -6.55
N LEU A 17 0.01 -3.52 -7.49
CA LEU A 17 -0.69 -4.41 -8.43
C LEU A 17 0.30 -5.16 -9.33
N GLY A 18 1.33 -4.47 -9.81
CA GLY A 18 2.40 -5.09 -10.61
C GLY A 18 3.17 -6.15 -9.82
N PHE A 19 3.49 -5.85 -8.56
CA PHE A 19 4.17 -6.79 -7.66
C PHE A 19 3.29 -8.01 -7.33
N ALA A 20 2.01 -7.81 -7.01
CA ALA A 20 1.07 -8.90 -6.77
C ALA A 20 0.89 -9.81 -8.01
N ARG A 21 0.85 -9.21 -9.21
CA ARG A 21 0.81 -9.97 -10.47
C ARG A 21 2.09 -10.77 -10.73
N ASP A 22 3.26 -10.19 -10.46
CA ASP A 22 4.54 -10.89 -10.60
C ASP A 22 4.65 -12.07 -9.62
N LEU A 23 4.20 -11.88 -8.37
CA LEU A 23 4.13 -12.96 -7.39
C LEU A 23 3.14 -14.04 -7.78
N TRP A 24 1.97 -13.67 -8.30
CA TRP A 24 1.01 -14.64 -8.83
C TRP A 24 1.58 -15.42 -10.01
N ALA A 25 2.25 -14.75 -10.95
CA ALA A 25 2.87 -15.37 -12.12
C ALA A 25 4.03 -16.31 -11.76
N LYS A 26 4.74 -16.04 -10.66
CA LYS A 26 5.81 -16.90 -10.13
C LYS A 26 5.28 -18.12 -9.35
N GLY A 27 3.96 -18.33 -9.31
CA GLY A 27 3.34 -19.43 -8.56
C GLY A 27 3.52 -19.29 -7.05
N ASN A 28 3.72 -18.06 -6.58
CA ASN A 28 4.02 -17.80 -5.19
C ASN A 28 2.79 -18.09 -4.31
N LYS A 29 3.02 -18.58 -3.09
CA LYS A 29 1.95 -19.10 -2.24
C LYS A 29 0.91 -18.00 -1.95
N PRO A 30 -0.40 -18.31 -1.94
CA PRO A 30 -1.46 -17.35 -1.62
C PRO A 30 -1.20 -16.55 -0.34
N GLY A 31 -0.56 -17.17 0.66
CA GLY A 31 -0.16 -16.52 1.91
C GLY A 31 0.80 -15.33 1.74
N ALA A 32 1.69 -15.33 0.74
CA ALA A 32 2.58 -14.21 0.48
C ALA A 32 1.82 -12.98 -0.04
N ILE A 33 0.82 -13.21 -0.90
CA ILE A 33 -0.06 -12.15 -1.43
C ILE A 33 -0.90 -11.55 -0.29
N TRP A 34 -1.43 -12.39 0.61
CA TRP A 34 -2.13 -11.94 1.80
C TRP A 34 -1.25 -11.13 2.75
N ALA A 35 0.01 -11.55 2.97
CA ALA A 35 0.96 -10.83 3.82
C ALA A 35 1.25 -9.42 3.28
N ILE A 36 1.38 -9.26 1.96
CA ILE A 36 1.59 -7.95 1.33
C ILE A 36 0.36 -7.06 1.47
N PHE A 37 -0.83 -7.63 1.29
CA PHE A 37 -2.08 -6.90 1.48
C PHE A 37 -2.22 -6.39 2.91
N LEU A 38 -1.92 -7.23 3.91
CA LEU A 38 -1.94 -6.85 5.32
C LEU A 38 -0.91 -5.76 5.64
N ALA A 39 0.30 -5.83 5.09
CA ALA A 39 1.33 -4.82 5.28
C ALA A 39 0.89 -3.44 4.74
N LEU A 40 0.22 -3.41 3.57
CA LEU A 40 -0.29 -2.17 2.98
C LEU A 40 -1.46 -1.59 3.76
N VAL A 41 -2.41 -2.42 4.17
CA VAL A 41 -3.53 -1.98 5.01
C VAL A 41 -3.00 -1.41 6.32
N SER A 42 -2.06 -2.10 6.98
CA SER A 42 -1.43 -1.62 8.21
C SER A 42 -0.75 -0.27 8.00
N THR A 43 0.06 -0.14 6.95
CA THR A 43 0.77 1.12 6.63
C THR A 43 -0.20 2.26 6.34
N GLY A 44 -1.28 2.00 5.58
CA GLY A 44 -2.31 2.99 5.28
C GLY A 44 -3.10 3.44 6.52
N VAL A 45 -3.47 2.49 7.39
CA VAL A 45 -4.13 2.79 8.67
C VAL A 45 -3.22 3.61 9.58
N THR A 46 -1.93 3.26 9.65
CA THR A 46 -0.95 4.04 10.40
C THR A 46 -0.83 5.45 9.83
N LEU A 47 -0.64 5.62 8.51
CA LEU A 47 -0.57 6.95 7.91
C LEU A 47 -1.83 7.78 8.17
N TYR A 48 -3.01 7.17 8.05
CA TYR A 48 -4.29 7.82 8.34
C TYR A 48 -4.37 8.28 9.80
N TYR A 49 -3.97 7.43 10.74
CA TYR A 49 -3.94 7.75 12.16
C TYR A 49 -2.96 8.88 12.47
N TYR A 50 -1.76 8.85 11.88
CA TYR A 50 -0.76 9.92 12.00
C TYR A 50 -1.26 11.25 11.43
N TYR A 51 -1.98 11.22 10.30
CA TYR A 51 -2.59 12.41 9.70
C TYR A 51 -3.70 13.01 10.59
N GLN A 52 -4.54 12.16 11.18
CA GLN A 52 -5.63 12.59 12.07
C GLN A 52 -5.15 13.09 13.44
N HIS A 53 -3.99 12.64 13.91
CA HIS A 53 -3.45 13.01 15.23
C HIS A 53 -2.32 14.04 15.19
N GLY A 54 -2.10 14.68 14.04
CA GLY A 54 -1.20 15.83 13.94
C GLY A 54 0.27 15.51 14.21
N PHE A 55 0.68 14.24 14.06
CA PHE A 55 2.09 13.82 14.18
C PHE A 55 2.89 14.03 12.88
N TYR A 56 2.29 14.66 11.87
CA TYR A 56 3.03 15.18 10.72
C TYR A 56 3.65 16.54 11.10
N PRO A 57 4.98 16.70 11.10
CA PRO A 57 5.60 18.03 11.12
C PRO A 57 5.21 18.85 9.89
#